data_AF-A0A539EHU9-F1
#
_entry.id   AF-A0A539EHU9-F1
#
_cell.length_a   1.000
_cell.length_b   1.000
_cell.length_c   1.000
_cell.angle_alpha   90.00
_cell.angle_beta   90.00
_cell.angle_gamma   90.00
#
_symmetry.space_group_name_H-M   'P 1'
#
loop_
_entity.id
_entity.type
_entity.pdbx_description
1 polymer ?
#
loop_
_entity_poly.entity_id
_entity_poly.type
_entity_poly.pdbx_seq_one_letter_code
_entity_poly.pdbx_strand_id
1 'polypeptide(L)' 'MKREELAAAWAGLDPLERVGELPQRPVLLVNARSDRVIPPENGRRLAEAFPGSRQVWVPGGHYTAILHMSTPDYG' A
#
# COMPACT_ATOMS: atom_id res chain seq x y z
N MET A 1 -10.86 -3.81 -26.66
CA MET A 1 -10.99 -4.83 -25.60
C MET A 1 -12.30 -4.61 -24.88
N LYS A 2 -13.07 -5.68 -24.63
CA LYS A 2 -14.35 -5.60 -23.90
C LYS A 2 -14.11 -5.57 -22.39
N ARG A 3 -15.07 -5.02 -21.63
CA ARG A 3 -14.98 -4.92 -20.15
C ARG A 3 -14.77 -6.27 -19.46
N GLU A 4 -15.39 -7.32 -19.98
CA GLU A 4 -15.29 -8.68 -19.44
C GLU A 4 -13.89 -9.28 -19.62
N GLU A 5 -13.27 -9.04 -20.78
CA GLU A 5 -11.89 -9.45 -21.07
C GLU A 5 -10.90 -8.74 -20.14
N LEU A 6 -11.12 -7.45 -19.88
CA LEU A 6 -10.36 -6.66 -18.89
C LEU A 6 -10.48 -7.26 -17.48
N ALA A 7 -11.72 -7.55 -17.04
CA ALA A 7 -11.97 -8.09 -15.71
C ALA A 7 -11.33 -9.47 -15.53
N ALA A 8 -11.43 -10.34 -16.53
CA ALA A 8 -10.80 -11.65 -16.51
C ALA A 8 -9.26 -11.55 -16.45
N ALA A 9 -8.67 -10.63 -17.21
CA ALA A 9 -7.21 -10.41 -17.21
C ALA A 9 -6.69 -9.84 -15.88
N TRP A 10 -7.54 -9.17 -15.09
CA TRP A 10 -7.19 -8.55 -13.82
C TRP A 10 -7.53 -9.40 -12.59
N ALA A 11 -8.23 -10.53 -12.77
CA ALA A 11 -8.62 -11.41 -11.69
C ALA A 11 -7.38 -11.97 -10.96
N GLY A 12 -7.41 -11.99 -9.62
CA GLY A 12 -6.32 -12.54 -8.81
C GLY A 12 -5.09 -11.64 -8.64
N LEU A 13 -5.12 -10.42 -9.20
CA LEU A 13 -4.03 -9.44 -9.08
C LEU A 13 -4.15 -8.54 -7.85
N ASP A 14 -5.33 -8.43 -7.23
CA ASP A 14 -5.51 -7.60 -6.04
C ASP A 14 -4.78 -8.23 -4.84
N PRO A 15 -3.77 -7.57 -4.24
CA PRO A 15 -3.06 -8.11 -3.09
C PRO A 15 -3.97 -8.40 -1.89
N LEU A 16 -5.10 -7.70 -1.78
CA LEU A 16 -6.07 -7.91 -0.70
C LEU A 16 -6.70 -9.30 -0.74
N GLU A 17 -6.79 -9.93 -1.91
CA GLU A 17 -7.29 -11.31 -2.06
C GLU A 17 -6.32 -12.34 -1.47
N ARG A 18 -5.06 -11.97 -1.22
CA ARG A 18 -3.96 -12.88 -0.83
C ARG A 18 -3.48 -12.69 0.59
N VAL A 19 -4.07 -11.78 1.35
CA VAL A 19 -3.62 -11.42 2.71
C VAL A 19 -3.56 -12.64 3.64
N GLY A 20 -4.53 -13.55 3.55
CA GLY A 20 -4.58 -14.77 4.35
C GLY A 20 -3.53 -15.85 3.98
N GLU A 21 -2.89 -15.72 2.81
CA GLU A 21 -1.84 -16.64 2.36
C GLU A 21 -0.46 -16.28 2.95
N LEU A 22 -0.30 -15.08 3.49
CA LEU A 22 0.98 -14.60 4.00
C LEU A 22 1.29 -15.21 5.38
N PRO A 23 2.56 -15.58 5.63
CA PRO A 23 2.99 -15.99 6.96
C PRO A 23 2.72 -14.89 8.00
N GLN A 24 2.30 -15.28 9.19
CA GLN A 24 2.08 -14.36 10.31
C GLN A 24 3.42 -13.72 10.71
N ARG A 25 3.63 -12.46 10.31
CA ARG A 25 4.83 -11.66 10.58
C ARG A 25 4.42 -10.21 10.88
N PRO A 26 5.23 -9.47 11.66
CA PRO A 26 5.02 -8.04 11.82
C PRO A 26 5.00 -7.33 10.45
N VAL A 27 3.99 -6.50 10.22
CA VAL A 27 3.81 -5.75 8.96
C VAL A 27 4.04 -4.27 9.23
N LEU A 28 4.85 -3.65 8.37
CA LEU A 28 5.02 -2.20 8.30
C LEU A 28 4.44 -1.71 6.97
N LEU A 29 3.50 -0.77 7.05
CA LEU A 29 2.93 -0.07 5.91
C LEU A 29 3.49 1.35 5.87
N VAL A 30 4.04 1.76 4.73
CA VAL A 30 4.52 3.13 4.50
C VAL A 30 3.75 3.72 3.34
N ASN A 31 3.09 4.85 3.59
CA ASN A 31 2.22 5.50 2.62
C ASN A 31 2.51 7.01 2.57
N ALA A 32 2.25 7.63 1.41
CA ALA A 32 2.46 9.06 1.23
C ALA A 32 1.11 9.81 1.23
N ARG A 33 1.05 10.93 1.95
CA ARG A 33 -0.21 11.66 2.22
C ARG A 33 -0.85 12.27 0.97
N SER A 34 -0.06 12.59 -0.05
CA SER A 34 -0.51 13.23 -1.29
C SER A 34 -0.27 12.36 -2.52
N ASP A 35 -0.20 11.03 -2.34
CA ASP A 35 -0.05 10.08 -3.44
C ASP A 35 -1.29 10.09 -4.36
N ARG A 36 -1.07 10.29 -5.66
CA ARG A 36 -2.10 10.24 -6.70
C ARG A 36 -1.93 9.04 -7.65
N VAL A 37 -0.83 8.30 -7.54
CA VAL A 37 -0.57 7.06 -8.27
C VAL A 37 -1.19 5.89 -7.52
N ILE A 38 -0.92 5.80 -6.21
CA ILE A 38 -1.53 4.85 -5.29
C ILE A 38 -2.28 5.64 -4.22
N PRO A 39 -3.61 5.86 -4.37
CA PRO A 39 -4.37 6.72 -3.49
C PRO A 39 -4.30 6.28 -2.00
N PRO A 40 -4.39 7.21 -1.03
CA PRO A 40 -4.37 6.90 0.40
C PRO A 40 -5.38 5.84 0.84
N GLU A 41 -6.51 5.74 0.14
CA GLU A 41 -7.56 4.74 0.40
C GLU A 41 -7.04 3.31 0.28
N ASN A 42 -6.11 3.04 -0.64
CA ASN A 42 -5.49 1.72 -0.78
C ASN A 42 -4.64 1.38 0.45
N GLY A 43 -3.90 2.36 0.98
CA GLY A 43 -3.13 2.19 2.22
C GLY A 43 -4.03 1.91 3.43
N ARG A 44 -5.19 2.57 3.52
CA ARG A 44 -6.16 2.32 4.61
C ARG A 44 -6.75 0.91 4.52
N ARG A 45 -7.13 0.46 3.33
CA ARG A 45 -7.63 -0.92 3.10
C ARG A 45 -6.60 -1.98 3.49
N LEU A 46 -5.32 -1.75 3.20
CA LEU A 46 -4.26 -2.64 3.66
C LEU A 46 -4.14 -2.64 5.18
N ALA A 47 -4.20 -1.49 5.85
CA ALA A 47 -4.14 -1.44 7.31
C ALA A 47 -5.30 -2.20 7.97
N GLU A 48 -6.51 -2.12 7.39
CA GLU A 48 -7.68 -2.89 7.83
C GLU A 48 -7.47 -4.40 7.63
N ALA A 49 -6.88 -4.80 6.50
CA ALA A 49 -6.60 -6.21 6.19
C ALA A 49 -5.48 -6.80 7.05
N PHE A 50 -4.61 -5.97 7.64
CA PHE A 50 -3.56 -6.37 8.57
C PHE A 50 -3.74 -5.70 9.95
N PRO A 51 -4.63 -6.24 10.82
CA PRO A 51 -5.02 -5.60 12.10
C PRO A 51 -3.88 -5.37 13.12
N GLY A 52 -2.71 -5.98 12.92
CA GLY A 52 -1.51 -5.77 13.74
C GLY A 52 -0.41 -4.95 13.05
N SER A 53 -0.69 -4.37 11.88
CA SER A 53 0.31 -3.60 11.14
C SER A 53 0.59 -2.25 11.79
N ARG A 54 1.85 -1.81 11.68
CA ARG A 54 2.21 -0.40 11.92
C ARG A 54 2.08 0.36 10.61
N GLN A 55 1.31 1.44 10.59
CA GLN A 55 1.19 2.30 9.41
C GLN A 55 1.84 3.67 9.64
N VAL A 56 2.66 4.11 8.69
CA VAL A 56 3.36 5.40 8.71
C VAL A 56 2.96 6.21 7.48
N TRP A 57 2.62 7.48 7.72
CA TRP A 57 2.20 8.43 6.69
C TRP A 57 3.22 9.55 6.51
N VAL A 58 4.04 9.45 5.46
CA VAL A 58 5.07 10.44 5.14
C VAL A 58 4.49 11.60 4.31
N PRO A 59 5.10 12.81 4.38
CA PRO A 59 4.74 13.90 3.48
C PRO A 59 5.08 13.56 2.02
N GLY A 60 4.45 14.28 1.08
CA GLY A 60 4.70 14.12 -0.36
C GLY A 60 3.74 13.18 -1.09
N GLY A 61 4.04 12.92 -2.36
CA GLY A 61 3.34 11.99 -3.24
C GLY A 61 4.22 10.80 -3.61
N HIS A 62 3.75 9.97 -4.55
CA HIS A 62 4.36 8.67 -4.89
C HIS A 62 5.88 8.69 -5.03
N TYR A 63 6.40 9.68 -5.77
CA TYR A 63 7.82 9.79 -6.09
C TYR A 63 8.61 10.68 -5.12
N THR A 64 7.94 11.51 -4.33
CA THR A 64 8.61 12.44 -3.39
C THR A 64 8.64 11.92 -1.96
N ALA A 65 7.84 10.89 -1.65
CA ALA A 65 7.86 10.17 -0.38
C ALA A 65 9.26 9.67 -0.01
N ILE A 66 10.06 9.26 -1.01
CA ILE A 66 11.42 8.76 -0.84
C ILE A 66 12.34 9.77 -0.14
N LEU A 67 12.11 11.07 -0.35
CA LEU A 67 12.91 12.15 0.26
C LEU A 67 12.72 12.23 1.78
N HIS A 68 11.60 11.72 2.29
CA HIS A 68 11.30 11.63 3.72
C HIS A 68 11.70 10.30 4.33
N MET A 69 12.04 9.31 3.51
CA MET A 69 12.50 7.98 3.94
C MET A 69 14.03 7.87 3.92
N SER A 70 14.73 8.81 3.30
CA SER A 70 16.19 8.78 3.09
C SER A 70 16.99 9.63 4.08
N THR A 71 16.34 10.47 4.89
CA THR A 71 17.02 11.18 5.98
C THR A 71 17.12 10.27 7.20
N PRO A 72 18.33 9.90 7.67
CA PRO A 72 18.48 9.24 8.96
C PRO A 72 18.07 10.24 10.04
N ASP A 73 17.13 9.83 10.90
CA ASP A 73 16.82 10.55 12.13
C ASP A 73 18.08 10.55 13.01
N TYR A 74 18.80 11.68 13.08
CA TYR A 74 19.68 11.99 14.21
C TYR A 74 18.80 12.59 15.31
N GLY A 75 18.15 11.73 16.08
CA GLY A 75 17.39 12.07 17.28
C GLY A 75 17.69 11.06 18.38
#